data_AF-A0A350AHG5-F1
#
_entry.id   AF-A0A350AHG5-F1
#
_cell.length_a   1.000
_cell.length_b   1.000
_cell.length_c   1.000
_cell.angle_alpha   90.00
_cell.angle_beta   90.00
_cell.angle_gamma   90.00
#
_symmetry.space_group_name_H-M   'P 1'
#
loop_
_entity.id
_entity.type
_entity.pdbx_description
1 polymer ?
#
loop_
_entity_poly.entity_id
_entity_poly.type
_entity_poly.pdbx_seq_one_letter_code
_entity_poly.pdbx_strand_id
1 'polypeptide(L)'
;MTTIASNVAVAGGIRYPWEAPPETGAALEVAEGILWLRLPLPMTLDHVNIYALDEGDHWTLVDCGVYSKTSVAIWENLLAGPL
;
A
#
# COMPACT_ATOMS: atom_id res chain seq x y z
N MET A 1 -37.02 12.89 12.77
CA MET A 1 -36.56 13.55 11.53
C MET A 1 -35.20 12.97 11.21
N THR A 2 -35.16 11.96 10.36
CA THR A 2 -33.90 11.32 9.94
C THR A 2 -33.69 11.68 8.48
N THR A 3 -32.72 12.56 8.22
CA THR A 3 -32.35 12.96 6.86
C THR A 3 -31.52 11.84 6.24
N ILE A 4 -32.06 11.21 5.20
CA ILE A 4 -31.29 10.33 4.32
C ILE A 4 -30.44 11.25 3.44
N ALA A 5 -29.13 11.27 3.65
CA ALA A 5 -28.22 11.88 2.69
C ALA A 5 -28.26 11.03 1.42
N SER A 6 -28.88 11.55 0.37
CA SER A 6 -28.92 10.93 -0.95
C SER A 6 -27.50 10.90 -1.53
N ASN A 7 -26.86 9.73 -1.50
CA ASN A 7 -25.62 9.52 -2.25
C ASN A 7 -25.99 9.28 -3.71
N VAL A 8 -25.73 10.26 -4.57
CA VAL A 8 -25.83 10.07 -6.03
C VAL A 8 -24.62 9.22 -6.43
N ALA A 9 -24.85 7.93 -6.68
CA ALA A 9 -23.82 7.06 -7.25
C ALA A 9 -23.46 7.58 -8.66
N VAL A 10 -22.23 8.04 -8.83
CA VAL A 10 -21.67 8.32 -10.16
C VAL A 10 -21.50 6.97 -10.85
N ALA A 11 -22.47 6.61 -11.69
CA ALA A 11 -22.39 5.43 -12.53
C ALA A 11 -21.18 5.59 -13.48
N GLY A 12 -20.10 4.85 -13.21
CA GLY A 12 -18.91 4.77 -14.08
C GLY A 12 -17.56 5.22 -13.49
N GLY A 13 -17.48 5.63 -12.22
CA GLY A 13 -16.22 6.04 -11.57
C GLY A 13 -15.36 4.90 -11.03
N ILE A 14 -14.05 5.12 -10.89
CA ILE A 14 -13.15 4.24 -10.11
C ILE A 14 -13.53 4.35 -8.64
N ARG A 15 -13.67 3.21 -7.96
CA ARG A 15 -13.90 3.14 -6.52
C ARG A 15 -12.58 2.83 -5.81
N TYR A 16 -12.27 3.61 -4.78
CA TYR A 16 -11.13 3.38 -3.89
C TYR A 16 -11.67 2.76 -2.59
N PRO A 17 -11.54 1.44 -2.39
CA PRO A 17 -12.16 0.77 -1.24
C PRO A 17 -11.37 1.01 0.07
N TRP A 18 -10.14 1.53 -0.02
CA TRP A 18 -9.33 1.94 1.12
C TRP A 18 -9.30 3.45 1.23
N GLU A 19 -9.54 3.96 2.45
CA GLU A 19 -9.57 5.40 2.74
C GLU A 19 -8.18 6.04 2.63
N ALA A 20 -7.16 5.33 3.09
CA ALA A 20 -5.79 5.80 3.11
C ALA A 20 -4.80 4.70 2.69
N PRO A 21 -3.66 5.09 2.10
CA PRO A 21 -2.53 4.20 1.91
C PRO A 21 -1.87 3.79 3.24
N PRO A 22 -1.09 2.71 3.26
CA PRO A 22 -0.25 2.38 4.42
C PRO A 22 0.74 3.51 4.71
N GLU A 23 1.02 3.73 5.99
CA GLU A 23 2.09 4.62 6.43
C GLU A 23 3.47 4.10 5.99
N THR A 24 4.46 4.99 5.94
CA THR A 24 5.84 4.60 5.61
C THR A 24 6.36 3.54 6.57
N GLY A 25 6.79 2.39 6.05
CA GLY A 25 7.27 1.27 6.86
C GLY A 25 6.17 0.42 7.48
N ALA A 26 4.90 0.62 7.09
CA ALA A 26 3.78 -0.23 7.45
C ALA A 26 3.25 -0.99 6.23
N ALA A 27 2.46 -2.03 6.49
CA ALA A 27 1.76 -2.82 5.49
C ALA A 27 0.25 -2.81 5.75
N LEU A 28 -0.54 -2.82 4.67
CA LEU A 28 -2.00 -2.98 4.74
C LEU A 28 -2.40 -4.22 3.94
N GLU A 29 -3.10 -5.16 4.56
CA GLU A 29 -3.67 -6.30 3.85
C GLU A 29 -4.86 -5.84 2.98
N VAL A 30 -4.74 -6.01 1.67
CA VAL A 30 -5.72 -5.56 0.68
C VAL A 30 -6.56 -6.70 0.10
N ALA A 31 -6.07 -7.93 0.23
CA ALA A 31 -6.76 -9.19 0.01
C ALA A 31 -6.06 -10.26 0.84
N GLU A 32 -6.69 -11.42 0.99
CA GLU A 32 -6.09 -12.57 1.72
C GLU A 32 -4.69 -12.87 1.18
N GLY A 33 -3.68 -12.73 2.06
CA GLY A 33 -2.28 -12.99 1.73
C GLY A 33 -1.62 -11.96 0.82
N ILE A 34 -2.25 -10.81 0.55
CA ILE A 34 -1.70 -9.73 -0.28
C ILE A 34 -1.57 -8.46 0.53
N LEU A 35 -0.32 -8.07 0.80
CA LEU A 35 0.03 -6.84 1.49
C LEU A 35 0.36 -5.73 0.49
N TRP A 36 -0.17 -4.53 0.75
CA TRP A 36 0.21 -3.28 0.09
C TRP A 36 1.22 -2.52 0.97
N LEU A 37 2.31 -2.08 0.34
CA LEU A 37 3.42 -1.31 0.89
C LEU A 37 3.66 -0.05 0.03
N ARG A 38 4.35 0.95 0.59
CA ARG A 38 4.78 2.14 -0.17
C ARG A 38 6.22 2.55 0.13
N LEU A 39 6.93 2.93 -0.92
CA LEU A 39 8.24 3.58 -0.82
C LEU A 39 8.23 4.96 -1.48
N PRO A 40 9.00 5.93 -0.93
CA PRO A 40 9.11 7.26 -1.51
C PRO A 40 9.97 7.26 -2.78
N LEU A 41 9.67 8.18 -3.70
CA LEU A 41 10.46 8.46 -4.90
C LEU A 41 10.91 9.94 -4.89
N PRO A 42 12.16 10.26 -5.31
CA PRO A 42 12.68 11.62 -5.30
C PRO A 42 12.29 12.41 -6.57
N MET A 43 11.01 12.41 -6.95
CA MET A 43 10.48 13.07 -8.15
C MET A 43 9.00 13.48 -7.96
N THR A 44 8.38 14.12 -8.96
CA THR A 44 6.99 14.60 -8.87
C THR A 44 5.97 13.49 -8.58
N LEU A 45 6.18 12.31 -9.17
CA LEU A 45 5.54 11.08 -8.68
C LEU A 45 6.34 10.66 -7.44
N ASP A 46 5.81 10.94 -6.27
CA ASP A 46 6.56 10.92 -5.00
C ASP A 46 6.58 9.56 -4.30
N HIS A 47 5.96 8.52 -4.90
CA HIS A 47 5.93 7.18 -4.35
C HIS A 47 5.70 6.11 -5.40
N VAL A 48 6.02 4.87 -5.01
CA VAL A 48 5.62 3.65 -5.70
C VAL A 48 4.88 2.73 -4.73
N ASN A 49 3.92 1.98 -5.25
CA ASN A 49 3.24 0.92 -4.52
C ASN A 49 4.00 -0.39 -4.74
N ILE A 50 4.17 -1.14 -3.66
CA ILE A 50 4.82 -2.44 -3.66
C ILE A 50 3.81 -3.44 -3.09
N TYR A 51 3.87 -4.68 -3.57
CA TYR A 51 3.03 -5.75 -3.05
C TYR A 51 3.89 -6.90 -2.55
N ALA A 52 3.52 -7.45 -1.40
CA ALA A 52 4.07 -8.69 -0.88
C ALA A 52 2.97 -9.76 -0.89
N LEU A 53 3.25 -10.90 -1.51
CA LEU A 53 2.35 -12.04 -1.61
C LEU A 53 2.85 -13.14 -0.68
N ASP A 54 2.00 -13.56 0.25
CA ASP A 54 2.28 -14.61 1.21
C ASP A 54 2.28 -15.98 0.51
N GLU A 55 3.40 -16.70 0.60
CA GLU A 55 3.57 -18.07 0.08
C GLU A 55 3.91 -19.06 1.22
N GLY A 56 3.56 -18.70 2.46
CA GLY A 56 3.76 -19.47 3.68
C GLY A 56 5.12 -19.20 4.33
N ASP A 57 6.17 -19.89 3.87
CA ASP A 57 7.50 -19.76 4.48
C ASP A 57 8.29 -18.55 3.95
N HIS A 58 7.72 -17.81 3.00
CA HIS A 58 8.37 -16.70 2.32
C HIS A 58 7.36 -15.75 1.67
N TRP A 59 7.86 -14.59 1.24
CA TRP A 59 7.12 -13.61 0.48
C TRP A 59 7.63 -13.52 -0.95
N THR A 60 6.71 -13.39 -1.90
CA THR A 60 7.03 -12.88 -3.25
C THR A 60 6.79 -11.37 -3.28
N LEU A 61 7.82 -10.61 -3.62
CA LEU A 61 7.73 -9.16 -3.75
C LEU A 61 7.50 -8.73 -5.20
N VAL A 62 6.58 -7.78 -5.40
CA VAL A 62 6.33 -7.12 -6.68
C VAL A 62 6.79 -5.67 -6.59
N ASP A 63 7.81 -5.35 -7.38
CA ASP A 63 8.55 -4.07 -7.36
C ASP A 63 9.39 -3.89 -6.06
N CYS A 64 10.37 -2.98 -6.12
CA CYS A 64 11.30 -2.69 -5.03
C CYS A 64 11.55 -1.18 -4.83
N GLY A 65 11.04 -0.33 -5.73
CA GLY A 65 11.31 1.10 -5.75
C GLY A 65 12.75 1.44 -6.17
N VAL A 66 13.15 2.69 -5.93
CA VAL A 66 14.49 3.19 -6.28
C VAL A 66 15.46 3.04 -5.11
N TYR A 67 16.73 2.77 -5.44
CA TYR A 67 17.78 2.72 -4.45
C TYR A 67 18.00 4.09 -3.79
N SER A 68 17.89 4.12 -2.46
CA SER A 68 18.33 5.21 -1.60
C SER A 68 18.58 4.69 -0.18
N LYS A 69 19.35 5.42 0.64
CA LYS A 69 19.53 5.05 2.06
C LYS A 69 18.21 5.02 2.82
N THR A 70 17.29 5.92 2.47
CA THR A 70 15.94 5.96 3.04
C THR A 70 15.14 4.73 2.66
N SER A 71 15.14 4.34 1.38
CA SER A 71 14.45 3.14 0.90
C SER A 71 14.97 1.87 1.59
N VAL A 72 16.30 1.76 1.77
CA VAL A 72 16.92 0.63 2.48
C VAL A 72 16.45 0.58 3.94
N ALA A 73 16.47 1.69 4.67
CA ALA A 73 16.01 1.72 6.06
C ALA A 73 14.51 1.37 6.20
N ILE A 74 13.67 1.78 5.23
CA ILE A 74 12.26 1.40 5.22
C ILE A 74 12.12 -0.10 4.96
N TRP A 75 12.87 -0.66 4.00
CA TRP A 75 12.89 -2.10 3.75
C TRP A 75 13.35 -2.91 4.96
N GLU A 76 14.39 -2.49 5.66
CA GLU A 76 14.85 -3.13 6.89
C GLU A 76 13.74 -3.16 7.96
N ASN A 77 12.99 -2.08 8.12
CA ASN A 77 11.85 -2.04 9.04
C ASN A 77 10.70 -2.97 8.60
N LEU A 78 10.43 -3.04 7.30
CA LEU A 78 9.40 -3.93 6.75
C LEU A 78 9.76 -5.41 6.96
N LEU A 79 11.01 -5.78 6.67
CA LEU A 79 11.55 -7.14 6.84
C LEU A 79 11.72 -7.56 8.31
N ALA A 80 11.85 -6.60 9.23
CA ALA A 80 11.93 -6.86 10.66
C ALA A 80 10.55 -6.88 11.34
N GLY A 81 9.49 -6.53 10.63
CA GLY A 81 8.16 -6.30 11.18
C GLY A 81 7.07 -7.03 10.41
N PRO A 82 6.32 -6.34 9.53
CA PRO A 82 5.15 -6.89 8.86
C PRO A 82 5.43 -7.99 7.81
N LEU A 83 6.69 -8.21 7.42
CA LEU A 83 7.11 -9.28 6.50
C LEU A 83 7.92 -10.35 7.24
#